data_AF-A0A1I1J059-F1
#
_entry.id   AF-A0A1I1J059-F1
#
_cell.length_a   1.000
_cell.length_b   1.000
_cell.length_c   1.000
_cell.angle_alpha   90.00
_cell.angle_beta   90.00
_cell.angle_gamma   90.00
#
_symmetry.space_group_name_H-M   'P 1'
#
loop_
_entity.id
_entity.type
_entity.pdbx_description
1 polymer ?
#
loop_
_entity_poly.entity_id
_entity_poly.type
_entity_poly.pdbx_seq_one_letter_code
_entity_poly.pdbx_strand_id
1 'polypeptide(L)'
;MSFKIRAAALVMAAVTVSSSLSVLPVSAAVQSASYSASSSKAPTAKMTYTSTDKSITISWDKVSGATGYYIYRWSDLAPAWVRVGVAGSTATNYTDKKVTAGTSYKYYIVAYKTSGGKRIMSGRSSEISASTKPAAPKITNTFADTNSISFSWNKIKCNGYEVSYKKSSGSWSSSKKINSANTTSYDITGLKEETTYTVRVRAFVKSADGTLVYSSYSTADISTESDFPYRKSSKYLIERLDSAKRTSSQNTYYECNRQDSKETKTLITISDEDMATIKRFVDAHYKSDMSVGEFLDYTVQWLNKNISYADGYHGPAYSEIWNRSHVDNCFNYKVGQCIQYNSTICAVMRYLGYDARVIQGWRGTSLDNKWQHFWCEVTINGTDYVMDSYNYGTDGDWYFVCATYEETAPYSYNSHYIMNKKLMAPFSGYSNLRNRLAAIKTK
;
A
#
# COMPACT_ATOMS: atom_id res chain seq x y z
N MET A 1 -50.70 87.67 11.51
CA MET A 1 -51.58 88.38 12.47
C MET A 1 -52.94 87.70 12.40
N SER A 2 -53.47 87.11 13.48
CA SER A 2 -54.10 87.77 14.66
C SER A 2 -55.44 88.43 14.30
N PHE A 3 -56.56 88.26 15.02
CA PHE A 3 -57.02 87.28 16.03
C PHE A 3 -58.46 87.69 16.44
N LYS A 4 -59.19 86.82 17.15
CA LYS A 4 -60.35 87.11 18.06
C LYS A 4 -61.71 87.41 17.39
N ILE A 5 -62.90 87.13 17.94
CA ILE A 5 -63.51 86.28 19.03
C ILE A 5 -64.76 87.05 19.50
N ARG A 6 -65.89 86.35 19.79
CA ARG A 6 -66.88 86.54 20.91
C ARG A 6 -68.23 85.86 20.56
N ALA A 7 -69.17 85.54 21.48
CA ALA A 7 -69.17 84.86 22.79
C ALA A 7 -70.55 85.07 23.51
N ALA A 8 -71.14 84.05 24.18
CA ALA A 8 -72.19 84.08 25.25
C ALA A 8 -72.86 82.67 25.38
N ALA A 9 -73.50 82.18 26.46
CA ALA A 9 -73.51 82.39 27.94
C ALA A 9 -74.22 81.12 28.55
N LEU A 10 -73.76 80.41 29.60
CA LEU A 10 -73.72 80.60 31.07
C LEU A 10 -75.07 80.48 31.86
N VAL A 11 -75.20 79.44 32.72
CA VAL A 11 -75.86 79.42 34.06
C VAL A 11 -75.16 78.38 34.97
N MET A 12 -75.12 78.58 36.30
CA MET A 12 -74.48 77.70 37.31
C MET A 12 -75.45 77.08 38.33
N ALA A 13 -75.05 75.98 38.96
CA ALA A 13 -75.37 75.62 40.35
C ALA A 13 -74.20 74.82 40.96
N ALA A 14 -73.92 74.95 42.27
CA ALA A 14 -72.68 74.47 42.88
C ALA A 14 -72.89 73.66 44.17
N VAL A 15 -72.09 72.60 44.34
CA VAL A 15 -71.75 71.96 45.63
C VAL A 15 -70.27 71.59 45.60
N THR A 16 -69.52 72.01 46.62
CA THR A 16 -68.12 71.64 46.93
C THR A 16 -68.16 70.67 48.13
N VAL A 17 -67.22 69.76 48.45
CA VAL A 17 -65.73 69.69 48.50
C VAL A 17 -65.37 68.17 48.48
N SER A 18 -64.25 67.59 48.01
CA SER A 18 -62.90 68.03 47.59
C SER A 18 -62.34 67.19 46.39
N SER A 19 -61.05 67.41 46.09
CA SER A 19 -60.02 66.50 45.51
C SER A 19 -60.42 65.09 45.02
N SER A 20 -60.10 64.66 43.79
CA SER A 20 -59.14 65.20 42.81
C SER A 20 -59.62 65.01 41.36
N LEU A 21 -59.34 65.99 40.49
CA LEU A 21 -59.64 65.88 39.06
C LEU A 21 -58.56 65.06 38.32
N SER A 22 -59.00 64.20 37.41
CA SER A 22 -58.46 64.18 36.03
C SER A 22 -59.34 63.41 35.05
N VAL A 23 -60.20 64.18 34.38
CA VAL A 23 -60.73 64.04 33.01
C VAL A 23 -60.44 62.72 32.25
N LEU A 24 -61.49 62.00 31.88
CA LEU A 24 -61.47 61.07 30.75
C LEU A 24 -61.71 61.81 29.42
N PRO A 25 -60.83 61.65 28.42
CA PRO A 25 -61.23 61.71 27.02
C PRO A 25 -61.12 60.32 26.36
N VAL A 26 -62.11 59.97 25.55
CA VAL A 26 -62.06 58.79 24.68
C VAL A 26 -60.93 58.97 23.67
N SER A 27 -59.97 58.04 23.66
CA SER A 27 -58.96 57.93 22.61
C SER A 27 -59.05 56.56 21.95
N ALA A 28 -59.12 56.54 20.62
CA ALA A 28 -59.09 55.31 19.85
C ALA A 28 -57.73 54.64 20.04
N ALA A 29 -57.72 53.47 20.69
CA ALA A 29 -56.51 52.69 20.89
C ALA A 29 -56.06 52.06 19.56
N VAL A 30 -55.26 52.80 18.78
CA VAL A 30 -54.36 52.18 17.79
C VAL A 30 -53.32 51.43 18.60
N GLN A 31 -53.60 50.15 18.87
CA GLN A 31 -52.71 49.29 19.64
C GLN A 31 -51.50 48.95 18.77
N SER A 32 -50.52 49.85 18.77
CA SER A 32 -49.18 49.58 18.28
C SER A 32 -48.57 48.49 19.14
N ALA A 33 -48.76 47.24 18.70
CA ALA A 33 -48.07 46.09 19.25
C ALA A 33 -46.58 46.24 18.94
N SER A 34 -45.89 46.98 19.81
CA SER A 34 -44.44 47.01 19.91
C SER A 34 -43.99 45.59 20.25
N TYR A 35 -43.73 44.81 19.21
CA TYR A 35 -43.05 43.53 19.34
C TYR A 35 -41.63 43.82 19.83
N SER A 36 -41.48 43.90 21.16
CA SER A 36 -40.19 43.77 21.83
C SER A 36 -39.52 42.55 21.22
N ALA A 37 -38.38 42.78 20.59
CA ALA A 37 -37.53 41.73 20.05
C ALA A 37 -36.92 40.96 21.23
N SER A 38 -37.75 40.13 21.87
CA SER A 38 -37.32 39.17 22.87
C SER A 38 -36.20 38.36 22.26
N SER A 39 -35.02 38.46 22.87
CA SER A 39 -33.81 37.81 22.41
C SER A 39 -33.98 36.30 22.54
N SER A 40 -34.53 35.68 21.49
CA SER A 40 -34.59 34.24 21.35
C SER A 40 -33.16 33.73 21.23
N LYS A 41 -32.54 33.48 22.39
CA LYS A 41 -31.24 32.83 22.53
C LYS A 41 -31.27 31.61 21.60
N ALA A 42 -30.33 31.55 20.66
CA ALA A 42 -30.20 30.38 19.80
C ALA A 42 -30.14 29.13 20.70
N PRO A 43 -30.77 28.00 20.30
CA PRO A 43 -30.86 26.83 21.16
C PRO A 43 -29.46 26.49 21.66
N THR A 44 -29.25 26.63 22.97
CA THR A 44 -27.97 26.37 23.60
C THR A 44 -27.90 24.87 23.86
N ALA A 45 -27.83 24.14 22.76
CA ALA A 45 -27.92 22.70 22.66
C ALA A 45 -26.58 22.14 22.21
N LYS A 46 -26.21 20.96 22.71
CA LYS A 46 -25.16 20.17 22.09
C LYS A 46 -25.62 19.76 20.69
N MET A 47 -25.23 20.52 19.68
CA MET A 47 -25.21 19.96 18.33
C MET A 47 -24.35 18.70 18.37
N THR A 48 -24.91 17.61 17.89
CA THR A 48 -24.21 16.33 17.74
C THR A 48 -24.17 15.97 16.27
N TYR A 49 -23.24 15.10 15.88
CA TYR A 49 -23.21 14.58 14.52
C TYR A 49 -22.94 13.09 14.50
N THR A 50 -23.45 12.45 13.45
CA THR A 50 -22.99 11.14 12.99
C THR A 50 -22.51 11.28 11.55
N SER A 51 -21.58 10.44 11.13
CA SER A 51 -21.03 10.49 9.77
C SER A 51 -20.75 9.13 9.15
N THR A 52 -20.83 9.13 7.82
CA THR A 52 -20.33 8.10 6.92
C THR A 52 -19.17 8.68 6.10
N ASP A 53 -18.71 7.96 5.08
CA ASP A 53 -17.80 8.47 4.05
C ASP A 53 -18.50 9.45 3.08
N LYS A 54 -19.84 9.40 3.00
CA LYS A 54 -20.66 10.12 2.00
C LYS A 54 -21.68 11.10 2.61
N SER A 55 -21.80 11.15 3.94
CA SER A 55 -22.78 12.01 4.61
C SER A 55 -22.36 12.44 6.01
N ILE A 56 -22.87 13.60 6.43
CA ILE A 56 -22.88 14.06 7.82
C ILE A 56 -24.33 14.36 8.20
N THR A 57 -24.81 13.76 9.27
CA THR A 57 -26.10 14.10 9.87
C THR A 57 -25.85 14.96 11.10
N ILE A 58 -26.34 16.21 11.09
CA ILE A 58 -26.30 17.13 12.22
C ILE A 58 -27.65 17.05 12.95
N SER A 59 -27.63 16.96 14.27
CA SER A 59 -28.83 16.96 15.13
C SER A 59 -28.82 18.14 16.10
N TRP A 60 -30.01 18.68 16.41
CA TRP A 60 -30.22 19.85 17.26
C TRP A 60 -31.54 19.81 18.03
N ASP A 61 -31.61 20.53 19.14
CA ASP A 61 -32.84 20.65 19.94
C ASP A 61 -33.86 21.56 19.25
N LYS A 62 -35.14 21.15 19.29
CA LYS A 62 -36.25 21.88 18.67
C LYS A 62 -36.41 23.29 19.26
N VAL A 63 -36.43 24.30 18.39
CA VAL A 63 -36.68 25.70 18.77
C VAL A 63 -38.18 25.94 18.83
N SER A 64 -38.67 26.34 20.01
CA SER A 64 -40.08 26.70 20.19
C SER A 64 -40.49 27.88 19.30
N GLY A 65 -41.65 27.77 18.65
CA GLY A 65 -42.16 28.81 17.73
C GLY A 65 -41.46 28.93 16.37
N ALA A 66 -40.45 28.09 16.07
CA ALA A 66 -39.82 28.06 14.76
C ALA A 66 -40.74 27.44 13.69
N THR A 67 -40.80 28.06 12.51
CA THR A 67 -41.46 27.51 11.31
C THR A 67 -40.49 26.67 10.47
N GLY A 68 -39.18 26.83 10.66
CA GLY A 68 -38.16 25.97 10.07
C GLY A 68 -36.75 26.42 10.41
N TYR A 69 -35.77 25.79 9.77
CA TYR A 69 -34.34 25.97 10.01
C TYR A 69 -33.58 26.10 8.69
N TYR A 70 -32.56 26.94 8.66
CA TYR A 70 -31.53 26.95 7.62
C TYR A 70 -30.24 26.35 8.17
N ILE A 71 -29.68 25.38 7.45
CA ILE A 71 -28.44 24.70 7.80
C ILE A 71 -27.34 25.27 6.91
N TYR A 72 -26.28 25.78 7.53
CA TYR A 72 -25.11 26.34 6.85
C TYR A 72 -23.88 25.48 7.10
N ARG A 73 -23.01 25.41 6.09
CA ARG A 73 -21.76 24.65 6.11
C ARG A 73 -20.58 25.49 5.62
N TRP A 74 -19.39 25.22 6.15
CA TRP A 74 -18.11 25.72 5.69
C TRP A 74 -17.08 24.59 5.63
N SER A 75 -16.10 24.67 4.72
CA SER A 75 -14.92 23.78 4.70
C SER A 75 -13.75 24.45 3.99
N ASP A 76 -12.51 24.01 4.23
CA ASP A 76 -11.33 24.54 3.54
C ASP A 76 -11.37 24.38 2.01
N LEU A 77 -12.08 23.36 1.49
CA LEU A 77 -12.31 23.16 0.05
C LEU A 77 -13.23 24.22 -0.60
N ALA A 78 -13.98 24.96 0.21
CA ALA A 78 -14.92 26.00 -0.21
C ALA A 78 -15.07 26.98 0.95
N PRO A 79 -14.13 27.92 1.15
CA PRO A 79 -13.94 28.67 2.40
C PRO A 79 -14.97 29.79 2.65
N ALA A 80 -16.23 29.55 2.27
CA ALA A 80 -17.37 30.43 2.50
C ALA A 80 -18.54 29.64 3.14
N TRP A 81 -19.34 30.34 3.95
CA TRP A 81 -20.54 29.74 4.55
C TRP A 81 -21.66 29.62 3.53
N VAL A 82 -22.01 28.39 3.15
CA VAL A 82 -23.07 28.09 2.18
C VAL A 82 -24.28 27.45 2.88
N ARG A 83 -25.50 27.85 2.50
CA ARG A 83 -26.73 27.19 2.98
C ARG A 83 -26.89 25.86 2.25
N VAL A 84 -26.68 24.75 2.96
CA VAL A 84 -26.79 23.40 2.40
C VAL A 84 -28.21 22.83 2.47
N GLY A 85 -29.02 23.27 3.42
CA GLY A 85 -30.36 22.72 3.65
C GLY A 85 -31.36 23.69 4.25
N VAL A 86 -32.64 23.32 4.12
CA VAL A 86 -33.79 23.89 4.83
C VAL A 86 -34.56 22.74 5.45
N ALA A 87 -34.94 22.86 6.72
CA ALA A 87 -35.70 21.84 7.45
C ALA A 87 -36.98 22.43 8.07
N GLY A 88 -38.02 21.60 8.21
CA GLY A 88 -39.33 22.01 8.72
C GLY A 88 -39.36 22.27 10.24
N SER A 89 -40.46 22.85 10.73
CA SER A 89 -40.67 23.25 12.14
C SER A 89 -40.48 22.13 13.18
N THR A 90 -40.78 20.89 12.81
CA THR A 90 -40.65 19.70 13.65
C THR A 90 -39.30 18.98 13.52
N ALA A 91 -38.46 19.38 12.56
CA ALA A 91 -37.19 18.72 12.31
C ALA A 91 -36.16 19.03 13.40
N THR A 92 -35.47 17.98 13.84
CA THR A 92 -34.37 18.01 14.83
C THR A 92 -33.05 17.49 14.24
N ASN A 93 -33.01 17.20 12.94
CA ASN A 93 -31.80 16.76 12.24
C ASN A 93 -31.83 17.10 10.74
N TYR A 94 -30.65 17.09 10.13
CA TYR A 94 -30.44 17.26 8.69
C TYR A 94 -29.23 16.44 8.23
N THR A 95 -29.38 15.68 7.15
CA THR A 95 -28.30 14.89 6.53
C THR A 95 -27.77 15.58 5.29
N ASP A 96 -26.57 16.14 5.38
CA ASP A 96 -25.82 16.61 4.23
C ASP A 96 -25.18 15.43 3.49
N LYS A 97 -25.52 15.27 2.21
CA LYS A 97 -24.98 14.25 1.29
C LYS A 97 -23.99 14.84 0.26
N LYS A 98 -23.74 16.16 0.28
CA LYS A 98 -22.84 16.87 -0.64
C LYS A 98 -21.46 17.08 -0.01
N VAL A 99 -20.96 16.05 0.66
CA VAL A 99 -19.69 16.03 1.42
C VAL A 99 -18.71 15.03 0.81
N THR A 100 -17.43 15.29 0.97
CA THR A 100 -16.31 14.46 0.50
C THR A 100 -15.77 13.63 1.66
N ALA A 101 -15.44 12.36 1.43
CA ALA A 101 -14.83 11.49 2.43
C ALA A 101 -13.53 12.08 3.02
N GLY A 102 -13.20 11.71 4.26
CA GLY A 102 -11.99 12.15 4.97
C GLY A 102 -11.81 13.67 5.03
N THR A 103 -12.90 14.42 5.15
CA THR A 103 -12.90 15.89 5.11
C THR A 103 -13.63 16.47 6.32
N SER A 104 -13.05 17.51 6.91
CA SER A 104 -13.64 18.28 8.01
C SER A 104 -14.52 19.41 7.48
N TYR A 105 -15.63 19.62 8.16
CA TYR A 105 -16.62 20.65 7.88
C TYR A 105 -16.98 21.36 9.18
N LYS A 106 -17.42 22.61 9.08
CA LYS A 106 -18.10 23.31 10.16
C LYS A 106 -19.56 23.53 9.80
N TYR A 107 -20.45 23.43 10.78
CA TYR A 107 -21.88 23.70 10.59
C TYR A 107 -22.40 24.67 11.65
N TYR A 108 -23.34 25.55 11.25
CA TYR A 108 -24.22 26.28 12.16
C TYR A 108 -25.66 26.25 11.61
N ILE A 109 -26.62 26.53 12.49
CA ILE A 109 -28.04 26.54 12.18
C ILE A 109 -28.62 27.93 12.50
N VAL A 110 -29.61 28.36 11.71
CA VAL A 110 -30.42 29.55 11.98
C VAL A 110 -31.89 29.14 11.91
N ALA A 111 -32.63 29.31 12.99
CA ALA A 111 -34.07 29.11 13.01
C ALA A 111 -34.78 30.30 12.35
N TYR A 112 -35.97 30.08 11.80
CA TYR A 112 -36.83 31.16 11.33
C TYR A 112 -38.30 30.93 11.70
N LYS A 113 -39.02 32.04 11.89
CA LYS A 113 -40.47 32.07 12.01
C LYS A 113 -41.07 32.77 10.80
N THR A 114 -42.10 32.20 10.19
CA THR A 114 -42.88 32.84 9.13
C THR A 114 -44.10 33.54 9.76
N SER A 115 -44.28 34.82 9.47
CA SER A 115 -45.45 35.62 9.90
C SER A 115 -45.77 36.67 8.84
N GLY A 116 -47.04 36.81 8.45
CA GLY A 116 -47.45 37.76 7.39
C GLY A 116 -46.68 37.60 6.07
N GLY A 117 -46.36 36.35 5.68
CA GLY A 117 -45.56 36.04 4.49
C GLY A 117 -44.04 36.31 4.63
N LYS A 118 -43.58 36.98 5.69
CA LYS A 118 -42.16 37.31 5.91
C LYS A 118 -41.50 36.29 6.84
N ARG A 119 -40.22 35.99 6.60
CA ARG A 119 -39.38 35.14 7.47
C ARG A 119 -38.52 36.01 8.39
N ILE A 120 -38.68 35.83 9.69
CA ILE A 120 -37.87 36.47 10.74
C ILE A 120 -36.85 35.44 11.22
N MET A 121 -35.56 35.81 11.19
CA MET A 121 -34.43 34.91 11.49
C MET A 121 -33.98 35.03 12.94
N SER A 122 -33.49 33.93 13.52
CA SER A 122 -32.72 33.95 14.77
C SER A 122 -31.27 34.41 14.56
N GLY A 123 -30.50 34.54 15.64
CA GLY A 123 -29.03 34.47 15.56
C GLY A 123 -28.54 33.09 15.13
N ARG A 124 -27.23 32.97 14.84
CA ARG A 124 -26.58 31.67 14.58
C ARG A 124 -26.49 30.83 15.85
N SER A 125 -26.56 29.51 15.71
CA SER A 125 -26.08 28.57 16.73
C SER A 125 -24.56 28.68 16.91
N SER A 126 -24.03 28.08 17.97
CA SER A 126 -22.60 27.72 18.03
C SER A 126 -22.23 26.83 16.83
N GLU A 127 -20.97 26.92 16.40
CA GLU A 127 -20.42 26.05 15.35
C GLU A 127 -20.12 24.66 15.91
N ILE A 128 -20.40 23.60 15.13
CA ILE A 128 -19.85 22.26 15.35
C ILE A 128 -18.81 21.95 14.27
N SER A 129 -17.69 21.35 14.66
CA SER A 129 -16.77 20.72 13.72
C SER A 129 -17.14 19.25 13.55
N ALA A 130 -17.38 18.82 12.31
CA ALA A 130 -17.80 17.47 11.96
C ALA A 130 -16.95 16.92 10.81
N SER A 131 -16.46 15.69 10.96
CA SER A 131 -15.65 15.03 9.92
C SER A 131 -16.42 13.87 9.29
N THR A 132 -16.38 13.78 7.96
CA THR A 132 -16.73 12.52 7.27
C THR A 132 -15.70 11.46 7.61
N LYS A 133 -16.14 10.19 7.64
CA LYS A 133 -15.21 9.07 7.72
C LYS A 133 -14.33 9.05 6.45
N PRO A 134 -13.10 8.53 6.51
CA PRO A 134 -12.38 8.16 5.29
C PRO A 134 -13.16 7.08 4.54
N ALA A 135 -12.98 6.99 3.22
CA ALA A 135 -13.38 5.80 2.49
C ALA A 135 -12.62 4.57 3.01
N ALA A 136 -13.17 3.36 2.82
CA ALA A 136 -12.41 2.15 3.08
C ALA A 136 -11.28 2.01 2.04
N PRO A 137 -10.02 1.74 2.42
CA PRO A 137 -8.96 1.43 1.47
C PRO A 137 -9.25 0.07 0.82
N LYS A 138 -9.24 -0.03 -0.51
CA LYS A 138 -9.38 -1.30 -1.23
C LYS A 138 -8.02 -2.00 -1.29
N ILE A 139 -7.92 -3.21 -0.73
CA ILE A 139 -6.71 -4.05 -0.81
C ILE A 139 -6.46 -4.48 -2.27
N THR A 140 -5.21 -4.47 -2.68
CA THR A 140 -4.70 -4.76 -4.04
C THR A 140 -3.28 -5.33 -3.96
N ASN A 141 -2.81 -6.01 -5.00
CA ASN A 141 -1.43 -6.52 -5.10
C ASN A 141 -1.01 -7.32 -3.87
N THR A 142 -1.76 -8.37 -3.57
CA THR A 142 -1.46 -9.33 -2.49
C THR A 142 -0.41 -10.32 -2.97
N PHE A 143 0.64 -10.51 -2.18
CA PHE A 143 1.69 -11.50 -2.38
C PHE A 143 1.89 -12.29 -1.08
N ALA A 144 2.17 -13.57 -1.21
CA ALA A 144 2.48 -14.46 -0.10
C ALA A 144 3.79 -15.20 -0.38
N ASP A 145 4.50 -15.47 0.69
CA ASP A 145 5.71 -16.28 0.76
C ASP A 145 5.50 -17.33 1.86
N THR A 146 6.46 -18.23 2.05
CA THR A 146 6.42 -19.28 3.08
C THR A 146 6.22 -18.71 4.49
N ASN A 147 6.83 -17.55 4.82
CA ASN A 147 6.74 -16.94 6.15
C ASN A 147 6.29 -15.47 6.17
N SER A 148 5.83 -14.92 5.04
CA SER A 148 5.47 -13.51 4.93
C SER A 148 4.28 -13.26 3.99
N ILE A 149 3.60 -12.13 4.21
CA ILE A 149 2.52 -11.62 3.36
C ILE A 149 2.76 -10.13 3.13
N SER A 150 2.81 -9.73 1.87
CA SER A 150 2.90 -8.33 1.43
C SER A 150 1.62 -7.94 0.71
N PHE A 151 1.07 -6.75 1.00
CA PHE A 151 -0.10 -6.26 0.28
C PHE A 151 -0.14 -4.73 0.21
N SER A 152 -0.84 -4.23 -0.81
CA SER A 152 -1.04 -2.80 -1.04
C SER A 152 -2.52 -2.41 -0.94
N TRP A 153 -2.80 -1.11 -0.99
CA TRP A 153 -4.16 -0.59 -1.13
C TRP A 153 -4.19 0.71 -1.93
N ASN A 154 -5.36 1.08 -2.46
CA ASN A 154 -5.48 2.34 -3.19
C ASN A 154 -5.30 3.56 -2.27
N LYS A 155 -4.62 4.60 -2.77
CA LYS A 155 -4.48 5.87 -2.06
C LYS A 155 -5.84 6.54 -1.87
N ILE A 156 -6.09 7.03 -0.64
CA ILE A 156 -7.33 7.75 -0.29
C ILE A 156 -7.02 8.97 0.59
N LYS A 157 -7.99 9.87 0.74
CA LYS A 157 -7.88 11.04 1.63
C LYS A 157 -8.03 10.61 3.09
N CYS A 158 -6.91 10.60 3.82
CA CYS A 158 -6.82 10.26 5.23
C CYS A 158 -5.63 10.98 5.90
N ASN A 159 -5.42 10.77 7.19
CA ASN A 159 -4.17 11.11 7.89
C ASN A 159 -3.24 9.90 8.09
N GLY A 160 -3.75 8.68 7.89
CA GLY A 160 -2.99 7.45 8.05
C GLY A 160 -3.87 6.21 8.01
N TYR A 161 -3.26 5.07 8.32
CA TYR A 161 -3.87 3.74 8.25
C TYR A 161 -3.60 2.92 9.52
N GLU A 162 -4.44 1.92 9.74
CA GLU A 162 -4.20 0.85 10.71
C GLU A 162 -4.33 -0.50 10.03
N VAL A 163 -3.32 -1.35 10.25
CA VAL A 163 -3.20 -2.70 9.69
C VAL A 163 -3.16 -3.72 10.81
N SER A 164 -3.83 -4.86 10.64
CA SER A 164 -3.67 -6.04 11.49
C SER A 164 -3.98 -7.31 10.71
N TYR A 165 -3.55 -8.45 11.20
CA TYR A 165 -3.81 -9.75 10.58
C TYR A 165 -4.22 -10.78 11.64
N LYS A 166 -4.81 -11.89 11.21
CA LYS A 166 -5.07 -13.07 12.05
C LYS A 166 -4.87 -14.33 11.22
N LYS A 167 -4.53 -15.45 11.85
CA LYS A 167 -4.85 -16.77 11.25
C LYS A 167 -6.37 -16.87 11.13
N SER A 168 -6.89 -17.56 10.12
CA SER A 168 -8.35 -17.58 9.84
C SER A 168 -9.22 -17.91 11.06
N SER A 169 -8.79 -18.88 11.88
CA SER A 169 -9.43 -19.32 13.13
C SER A 169 -8.94 -18.60 14.40
N GLY A 170 -8.03 -17.62 14.29
CA GLY A 170 -7.35 -16.99 15.43
C GLY A 170 -7.82 -15.57 15.77
N SER A 171 -7.21 -15.01 16.82
CA SER A 171 -7.37 -13.61 17.23
C SER A 171 -6.60 -12.65 16.31
N TRP A 172 -7.07 -11.41 16.22
CA TRP A 172 -6.35 -10.32 15.54
C TRP A 172 -5.06 -9.97 16.28
N SER A 173 -4.00 -9.73 15.50
CA SER A 173 -2.77 -9.11 15.96
C SER A 173 -3.05 -7.72 16.55
N SER A 174 -2.13 -7.24 17.39
CA SER A 174 -2.03 -5.81 17.70
C SER A 174 -2.04 -5.00 16.39
N SER A 175 -2.81 -3.92 16.36
CA SER A 175 -2.95 -3.10 15.16
C SER A 175 -1.72 -2.20 14.99
N LYS A 176 -1.02 -2.33 13.85
CA LYS A 176 0.05 -1.43 13.47
C LYS A 176 -0.55 -0.14 12.93
N LYS A 177 -0.28 0.97 13.62
CA LYS A 177 -0.66 2.30 13.18
C LYS A 177 0.41 2.92 12.30
N ILE A 178 -0.02 3.53 11.19
CA ILE A 178 0.81 4.15 10.16
C ILE A 178 0.37 5.61 10.04
N ASN A 179 1.15 6.55 10.57
CA ASN A 179 0.84 7.99 10.59
C ASN A 179 1.25 8.69 9.27
N SER A 180 0.90 8.09 8.13
CA SER A 180 1.21 8.62 6.80
C SER A 180 0.11 8.23 5.81
N ALA A 181 -0.47 9.23 5.13
CA ALA A 181 -1.43 9.01 4.04
C ALA A 181 -0.76 8.54 2.73
N ASN A 182 0.57 8.67 2.62
CA ASN A 182 1.35 8.28 1.45
C ASN A 182 1.83 6.82 1.51
N THR A 183 1.80 6.17 2.68
CA THR A 183 2.14 4.76 2.82
C THR A 183 0.93 3.91 2.40
N THR A 184 1.05 3.17 1.31
CA THR A 184 -0.05 2.40 0.69
C THR A 184 0.25 0.91 0.56
N SER A 185 1.22 0.41 1.33
CA SER A 185 1.59 -1.01 1.42
C SER A 185 1.99 -1.39 2.85
N TYR A 186 1.94 -2.69 3.14
CA TYR A 186 2.41 -3.25 4.40
C TYR A 186 2.87 -4.70 4.22
N ASP A 187 3.96 -5.04 4.90
CA ASP A 187 4.56 -6.37 4.92
C ASP A 187 4.42 -6.97 6.32
N ILE A 188 4.01 -8.24 6.37
CA ILE A 188 3.85 -9.03 7.58
C ILE A 188 4.84 -10.19 7.50
N THR A 189 5.70 -10.35 8.50
CA THR A 189 6.72 -11.41 8.55
C THR A 189 6.54 -12.29 9.80
N GLY A 190 7.24 -13.42 9.85
CA GLY A 190 7.16 -14.37 10.96
C GLY A 190 5.83 -15.13 11.00
N LEU A 191 5.25 -15.37 9.82
CA LEU A 191 4.07 -16.19 9.64
C LEU A 191 4.45 -17.67 9.57
N LYS A 192 3.47 -18.54 9.83
CA LYS A 192 3.61 -19.97 9.55
C LYS A 192 3.26 -20.20 8.07
N GLU A 193 4.02 -21.06 7.40
CA GLU A 193 3.67 -21.71 6.12
C GLU A 193 2.29 -22.38 6.10
N GLU A 194 1.78 -22.66 4.90
CA GLU A 194 0.51 -23.36 4.60
C GLU A 194 -0.69 -22.87 5.42
N THR A 195 -0.71 -21.58 5.77
CA THR A 195 -1.67 -21.03 6.73
C THR A 195 -2.42 -19.86 6.12
N THR A 196 -3.74 -19.97 6.02
CA THR A 196 -4.59 -18.85 5.61
C THR A 196 -4.68 -17.79 6.71
N TYR A 197 -4.25 -16.58 6.37
CA TYR A 197 -4.36 -15.37 7.19
C TYR A 197 -5.39 -14.40 6.60
N THR A 198 -6.30 -13.92 7.44
CA THR A 198 -7.10 -12.73 7.11
C THR A 198 -6.28 -11.49 7.45
N VAL A 199 -5.90 -10.70 6.44
CA VAL A 199 -5.36 -9.35 6.64
C VAL A 199 -6.48 -8.32 6.63
N ARG A 200 -6.32 -7.20 7.34
CA ARG A 200 -7.23 -6.06 7.25
C ARG A 200 -6.51 -4.72 7.32
N VAL A 201 -7.07 -3.74 6.62
CA VAL A 201 -6.64 -2.33 6.66
C VAL A 201 -7.84 -1.40 6.80
N ARG A 202 -7.69 -0.33 7.58
CA ARG A 202 -8.62 0.81 7.63
C ARG A 202 -7.83 2.12 7.62
N ALA A 203 -8.47 3.20 7.19
CA ALA A 203 -7.91 4.54 7.29
C ALA A 203 -8.48 5.31 8.48
N PHE A 204 -7.79 6.36 8.91
CA PHE A 204 -8.27 7.32 9.89
C PHE A 204 -8.05 8.77 9.45
N VAL A 205 -8.90 9.67 9.93
CA VAL A 205 -8.62 11.12 9.99
C VAL A 205 -8.63 11.60 11.43
N LYS A 206 -7.92 12.70 11.69
CA LYS A 206 -7.97 13.44 12.95
C LYS A 206 -8.98 14.59 12.78
N SER A 207 -10.06 14.54 13.55
CA SER A 207 -11.04 15.62 13.64
C SER A 207 -10.45 16.86 14.34
N ALA A 208 -11.13 18.01 14.21
CA ALA A 208 -10.64 19.29 14.74
C ALA A 208 -10.49 19.32 16.27
N ASP A 209 -11.24 18.49 16.99
CA ASP A 209 -11.14 18.24 18.43
C ASP A 209 -9.98 17.29 18.81
N GLY A 210 -9.28 16.74 17.82
CA GLY A 210 -8.21 15.76 17.99
C GLY A 210 -8.66 14.30 17.98
N THR A 211 -9.96 14.02 17.96
CA THR A 211 -10.53 12.67 17.95
C THR A 211 -10.20 11.95 16.64
N LEU A 212 -9.97 10.64 16.69
CA LEU A 212 -9.69 9.83 15.50
C LEU A 212 -10.97 9.19 14.96
N VAL A 213 -11.28 9.47 13.70
CA VAL A 213 -12.45 8.95 12.99
C VAL A 213 -11.99 7.95 11.94
N TYR A 214 -12.42 6.69 12.10
CA TYR A 214 -11.98 5.56 11.27
C TYR A 214 -12.97 5.22 10.15
N SER A 215 -12.45 4.70 9.04
CA SER A 215 -13.24 4.00 8.03
C SER A 215 -13.69 2.62 8.55
N SER A 216 -14.56 1.95 7.81
CA SER A 216 -14.66 0.49 7.91
C SER A 216 -13.34 -0.17 7.51
N TYR A 217 -13.12 -1.40 7.98
CA TYR A 217 -12.04 -2.24 7.49
C TYR A 217 -12.37 -2.78 6.09
N SER A 218 -11.34 -2.94 5.27
CA SER A 218 -11.33 -3.91 4.18
C SER A 218 -10.50 -5.11 4.60
N THR A 219 -10.85 -6.29 4.09
CA THR A 219 -10.21 -7.58 4.41
C THR A 219 -9.80 -8.31 3.15
N ALA A 220 -8.77 -9.15 3.26
CA ALA A 220 -8.43 -10.17 2.27
C ALA A 220 -7.94 -11.42 3.01
N ASP A 221 -8.33 -12.60 2.53
CA ASP A 221 -7.76 -13.87 2.98
C ASP A 221 -6.63 -14.25 2.04
N ILE A 222 -5.47 -14.55 2.61
CA ILE A 222 -4.21 -14.81 1.90
C ILE A 222 -3.55 -16.01 2.59
N SER A 223 -3.30 -17.08 1.85
CA SER A 223 -2.52 -18.22 2.36
C SER A 223 -1.05 -17.96 2.18
N THR A 224 -0.25 -18.21 3.21
CA THR A 224 1.19 -18.43 3.05
C THR A 224 1.44 -19.72 2.27
N GLU A 225 2.50 -19.73 1.48
CA GLU A 225 2.93 -20.90 0.71
C GLU A 225 3.56 -21.97 1.64
N SER A 226 3.84 -23.15 1.11
CA SER A 226 4.46 -24.23 1.87
C SER A 226 5.97 -24.04 2.09
N ASP A 227 6.50 -24.62 3.17
CA ASP A 227 7.94 -24.78 3.38
C ASP A 227 8.40 -26.13 2.80
N PHE A 228 8.31 -26.28 1.48
CA PHE A 228 8.85 -27.45 0.78
C PHE A 228 9.86 -27.05 -0.32
N PRO A 229 10.95 -27.83 -0.51
CA PRO A 229 12.28 -27.25 -0.63
C PRO A 229 12.73 -26.97 -2.07
N TYR A 230 11.83 -26.48 -2.91
CA TYR A 230 12.17 -25.97 -4.24
C TYR A 230 11.53 -24.60 -4.43
N ARG A 231 12.27 -23.57 -4.01
CA ARG A 231 11.87 -22.18 -4.15
C ARG A 231 11.55 -21.91 -5.63
N LYS A 232 10.31 -21.53 -5.95
CA LYS A 232 10.06 -20.76 -7.18
C LYS A 232 10.81 -19.44 -7.02
N SER A 233 11.58 -18.98 -8.01
CA SER A 233 12.13 -17.63 -7.91
C SER A 233 11.00 -16.62 -7.77
N SER A 234 11.22 -15.56 -6.99
CA SER A 234 10.17 -14.56 -6.76
C SER A 234 9.63 -14.07 -8.11
N LYS A 235 8.32 -13.81 -8.19
CA LYS A 235 7.64 -13.47 -9.45
C LYS A 235 8.35 -12.34 -10.22
N TYR A 236 8.92 -11.39 -9.49
CA TYR A 236 9.76 -10.30 -9.98
C TYR A 236 11.00 -10.76 -10.79
N LEU A 237 11.67 -11.83 -10.36
CA LEU A 237 12.84 -12.40 -11.03
C LEU A 237 12.44 -13.10 -12.36
N ILE A 238 11.27 -13.73 -12.37
CA ILE A 238 10.65 -14.30 -13.58
C ILE A 238 10.24 -13.18 -14.55
N GLU A 239 9.58 -12.12 -14.04
CA GLU A 239 9.19 -10.94 -14.83
C GLU A 239 10.39 -10.24 -15.49
N ARG A 240 11.59 -10.26 -14.85
CA ARG A 240 12.83 -9.79 -15.49
C ARG A 240 13.21 -10.63 -16.71
N LEU A 241 13.22 -11.97 -16.58
CA LEU A 241 13.51 -12.88 -17.69
C LEU A 241 12.51 -12.72 -18.84
N ASP A 242 11.24 -12.50 -18.53
CA ASP A 242 10.20 -12.26 -19.54
C ASP A 242 10.31 -10.87 -20.19
N SER A 243 10.87 -9.88 -19.49
CA SER A 243 11.15 -8.55 -20.05
C SER A 243 12.34 -8.50 -21.02
N ALA A 244 13.07 -9.60 -21.18
CA ALA A 244 14.27 -9.65 -21.98
C ALA A 244 13.98 -9.63 -23.49
N LYS A 245 14.65 -8.73 -24.21
CA LYS A 245 14.72 -8.78 -25.67
C LYS A 245 15.58 -9.96 -26.10
N ARG A 246 14.94 -11.04 -26.54
CA ARG A 246 15.60 -12.26 -27.05
C ARG A 246 15.90 -12.14 -28.54
N THR A 247 16.94 -12.84 -28.99
CA THR A 247 17.36 -12.99 -30.39
C THR A 247 16.98 -14.38 -30.91
N SER A 248 17.44 -14.74 -32.12
CA SER A 248 17.36 -16.14 -32.57
C SER A 248 18.21 -17.06 -31.69
N SER A 249 17.88 -18.35 -31.65
CA SER A 249 18.67 -19.40 -31.00
C SER A 249 20.16 -19.28 -31.35
N GLN A 250 21.03 -19.49 -30.35
CA GLN A 250 22.49 -19.41 -30.48
C GLN A 250 23.12 -20.71 -29.98
N ASN A 251 24.09 -21.23 -30.72
CA ASN A 251 24.87 -22.42 -30.35
C ASN A 251 26.26 -22.07 -29.76
N THR A 252 26.47 -20.84 -29.29
CA THR A 252 27.74 -20.44 -28.64
C THR A 252 27.51 -19.56 -27.41
N TYR A 253 28.38 -19.68 -26.41
CA TYR A 253 28.45 -18.75 -25.26
C TYR A 253 29.90 -18.50 -24.86
N TYR A 254 30.14 -17.47 -24.05
CA TYR A 254 31.44 -17.26 -23.42
C TYR A 254 31.49 -17.91 -22.04
N GLU A 255 32.58 -18.60 -21.75
CA GLU A 255 33.01 -18.86 -20.37
C GLU A 255 33.99 -17.76 -19.98
N CYS A 256 33.62 -16.96 -18.97
CA CYS A 256 34.37 -15.81 -18.49
C CYS A 256 35.00 -16.13 -17.14
N ASN A 257 36.32 -16.32 -17.10
CA ASN A 257 37.04 -16.49 -15.86
C ASN A 257 37.37 -15.12 -15.23
N ARG A 258 36.79 -14.86 -14.06
CA ARG A 258 36.92 -13.63 -13.25
C ARG A 258 37.70 -13.84 -11.96
N GLN A 259 38.43 -14.96 -11.82
CA GLN A 259 39.22 -15.30 -10.64
C GLN A 259 40.45 -14.41 -10.42
N ASP A 260 41.01 -13.86 -11.50
CA ASP A 260 42.27 -13.12 -11.52
C ASP A 260 42.09 -11.61 -11.78
N SER A 261 43.23 -10.90 -11.83
CA SER A 261 43.29 -9.44 -12.05
C SER A 261 42.74 -8.95 -13.38
N LYS A 262 42.49 -9.85 -14.35
CA LYS A 262 41.86 -9.61 -15.66
C LYS A 262 40.85 -10.73 -15.94
N GLU A 263 39.76 -10.40 -16.61
CA GLU A 263 38.85 -11.41 -17.16
C GLU A 263 39.46 -12.07 -18.39
N THR A 264 39.41 -13.40 -18.48
CA THR A 264 39.69 -14.15 -19.72
C THR A 264 38.40 -14.78 -20.21
N LYS A 265 38.22 -14.84 -21.54
CA LYS A 265 37.02 -15.38 -22.19
C LYS A 265 37.38 -16.53 -23.12
N THR A 266 36.72 -17.66 -22.94
CA THR A 266 36.77 -18.80 -23.86
C THR A 266 35.43 -18.87 -24.59
N LEU A 267 35.45 -18.93 -25.92
CA LEU A 267 34.22 -19.17 -26.70
C LEU A 267 33.92 -20.66 -26.70
N ILE A 268 32.77 -21.04 -26.16
CA ILE A 268 32.27 -22.42 -26.13
C ILE A 268 31.23 -22.58 -27.23
N THR A 269 31.31 -23.68 -27.98
CA THR A 269 30.30 -24.08 -28.97
C THR A 269 29.49 -25.25 -28.41
N ILE A 270 28.18 -25.07 -28.36
CA ILE A 270 27.19 -26.10 -28.06
C ILE A 270 27.09 -26.99 -29.31
N SER A 271 27.32 -28.29 -29.17
CA SER A 271 27.29 -29.21 -30.31
C SER A 271 25.88 -29.37 -30.88
N ASP A 272 25.74 -29.86 -32.12
CA ASP A 272 24.43 -30.14 -32.70
C ASP A 272 23.67 -31.22 -31.91
N GLU A 273 24.38 -32.15 -31.29
CA GLU A 273 23.82 -33.17 -30.39
C GLU A 273 23.31 -32.56 -29.08
N ASP A 274 24.05 -31.61 -28.49
CA ASP A 274 23.60 -30.85 -27.32
C ASP A 274 22.41 -29.95 -27.65
N MET A 275 22.42 -29.27 -28.80
CA MET A 275 21.30 -28.45 -29.28
C MET A 275 20.04 -29.31 -29.51
N ALA A 276 20.20 -30.52 -30.07
CA ALA A 276 19.11 -31.48 -30.19
C ALA A 276 18.62 -31.99 -28.82
N THR A 277 19.53 -32.18 -27.86
CA THR A 277 19.20 -32.61 -26.48
C THR A 277 18.44 -31.52 -25.73
N ILE A 278 18.88 -30.26 -25.82
CA ILE A 278 18.15 -29.09 -25.31
C ILE A 278 16.77 -29.00 -25.98
N LYS A 279 16.68 -29.16 -27.31
CA LYS A 279 15.38 -29.15 -28.00
C LYS A 279 14.44 -30.22 -27.45
N ARG A 280 14.89 -31.47 -27.28
CA ARG A 280 14.07 -32.54 -26.70
C ARG A 280 13.57 -32.19 -25.29
N PHE A 281 14.42 -31.56 -24.47
CA PHE A 281 14.03 -31.07 -23.15
C PHE A 281 12.98 -29.95 -23.23
N VAL A 282 13.19 -28.95 -24.09
CA VAL A 282 12.24 -27.84 -24.30
C VAL A 282 10.89 -28.36 -24.81
N ASP A 283 10.87 -29.21 -25.84
CA ASP A 283 9.64 -29.81 -26.39
C ASP A 283 8.86 -30.61 -25.32
N ALA A 284 9.58 -31.33 -24.45
CA ALA A 284 8.97 -32.16 -23.40
C ALA A 284 8.44 -31.35 -22.21
N HIS A 285 9.08 -30.23 -21.86
CA HIS A 285 8.84 -29.52 -20.60
C HIS A 285 8.21 -28.14 -20.75
N TYR A 286 8.45 -27.40 -21.84
CA TYR A 286 7.85 -26.08 -22.04
C TYR A 286 6.37 -26.23 -22.45
N LYS A 287 5.46 -25.60 -21.70
CA LYS A 287 4.01 -25.62 -21.95
C LYS A 287 3.53 -24.26 -22.44
N SER A 288 2.47 -24.25 -23.25
CA SER A 288 1.96 -23.05 -23.94
C SER A 288 1.38 -21.99 -23.01
N ASP A 289 1.09 -22.35 -21.76
CA ASP A 289 0.60 -21.49 -20.68
C ASP A 289 1.73 -20.92 -19.81
N MET A 290 2.97 -21.42 -19.95
CA MET A 290 4.14 -20.91 -19.22
C MET A 290 4.75 -19.68 -19.91
N SER A 291 5.24 -18.74 -19.12
CA SER A 291 6.20 -17.76 -19.63
C SER A 291 7.58 -18.38 -19.88
N VAL A 292 8.49 -17.65 -20.54
CA VAL A 292 9.86 -18.15 -20.79
C VAL A 292 10.70 -18.05 -19.51
N GLY A 293 10.46 -17.03 -18.70
CA GLY A 293 11.00 -16.92 -17.35
C GLY A 293 10.54 -18.08 -16.45
N GLU A 294 9.28 -18.48 -16.52
CA GLU A 294 8.76 -19.65 -15.79
C GLU A 294 9.36 -20.96 -16.28
N PHE A 295 9.59 -21.09 -17.59
CA PHE A 295 10.27 -22.28 -18.13
C PHE A 295 11.76 -22.33 -17.72
N LEU A 296 12.45 -21.20 -17.64
CA LEU A 296 13.82 -21.15 -17.13
C LEU A 296 13.88 -21.45 -15.63
N ASP A 297 12.99 -20.88 -14.83
CA ASP A 297 12.87 -21.18 -13.41
C ASP A 297 12.58 -22.69 -13.17
N TYR A 298 11.65 -23.26 -13.95
CA TYR A 298 11.43 -24.71 -14.01
C TYR A 298 12.68 -25.48 -14.41
N THR A 299 13.45 -25.01 -15.39
CA THR A 299 14.69 -25.68 -15.85
C THR A 299 15.72 -25.75 -14.73
N VAL A 300 15.97 -24.65 -14.00
CA VAL A 300 16.89 -24.65 -12.85
C VAL A 300 16.39 -25.60 -11.75
N GLN A 301 15.10 -25.57 -11.42
CA GLN A 301 14.52 -26.50 -10.44
C GLN A 301 14.61 -27.97 -10.89
N TRP A 302 14.39 -28.24 -12.18
CA TRP A 302 14.50 -29.57 -12.76
C TRP A 302 15.93 -30.10 -12.64
N LEU A 303 16.94 -29.28 -12.97
CA LEU A 303 18.35 -29.64 -12.85
C LEU A 303 18.71 -29.96 -11.39
N ASN A 304 18.30 -29.12 -10.44
CA ASN A 304 18.55 -29.34 -9.00
C ASN A 304 17.92 -30.65 -8.48
N LYS A 305 16.75 -31.03 -9.02
CA LYS A 305 16.00 -32.22 -8.58
C LYS A 305 16.47 -33.52 -9.21
N ASN A 306 16.94 -33.47 -10.46
CA ASN A 306 17.14 -34.67 -11.29
C ASN A 306 18.63 -35.01 -11.51
N ILE A 307 19.57 -34.40 -10.78
CA ILE A 307 21.01 -34.56 -11.01
C ILE A 307 21.73 -34.86 -9.70
N SER A 308 22.52 -35.94 -9.68
CA SER A 308 23.44 -36.26 -8.59
C SER A 308 24.72 -35.42 -8.64
N TYR A 309 25.14 -34.88 -7.50
CA TYR A 309 26.36 -34.07 -7.42
C TYR A 309 27.61 -34.92 -7.53
N ALA A 310 28.52 -34.55 -8.42
CA ALA A 310 29.70 -35.36 -8.75
C ALA A 310 30.91 -35.02 -7.85
N ASP A 311 30.78 -35.17 -6.54
CA ASP A 311 31.86 -34.92 -5.56
C ASP A 311 32.59 -36.18 -5.07
N GLY A 312 32.17 -37.37 -5.49
CA GLY A 312 32.69 -38.65 -5.00
C GLY A 312 32.25 -39.05 -3.58
N TYR A 313 31.32 -38.30 -2.97
CA TYR A 313 30.77 -38.58 -1.64
C TYR A 313 29.24 -38.74 -1.67
N HIS A 314 28.54 -37.80 -2.31
CA HIS A 314 27.09 -37.81 -2.52
C HIS A 314 26.70 -38.34 -3.92
N GLY A 315 27.68 -38.51 -4.81
CA GLY A 315 27.49 -39.04 -6.16
C GLY A 315 28.81 -39.48 -6.83
N PRO A 316 28.81 -39.68 -8.16
CA PRO A 316 29.99 -40.16 -8.92
C PRO A 316 31.24 -39.29 -8.71
N ALA A 317 32.43 -39.87 -8.89
CA ALA A 317 33.66 -39.10 -8.79
C ALA A 317 33.77 -38.10 -9.95
N TYR A 318 34.38 -36.93 -9.68
CA TYR A 318 34.65 -35.89 -10.68
C TYR A 318 35.26 -36.45 -11.99
N SER A 319 36.16 -37.43 -11.88
CA SER A 319 36.82 -38.11 -13.01
C SER A 319 35.84 -38.76 -14.01
N GLU A 320 34.63 -39.11 -13.58
CA GLU A 320 33.65 -39.88 -14.35
C GLU A 320 32.79 -39.00 -15.28
N ILE A 321 32.86 -37.66 -15.15
CA ILE A 321 32.00 -36.71 -15.88
C ILE A 321 32.73 -35.83 -16.91
N TRP A 322 34.07 -35.80 -16.92
CA TRP A 322 34.85 -34.90 -17.78
C TRP A 322 34.90 -35.30 -19.27
N ASN A 323 34.47 -36.51 -19.63
CA ASN A 323 34.48 -37.00 -21.02
C ASN A 323 33.17 -36.77 -21.78
N ARG A 324 32.26 -35.96 -21.24
CA ARG A 324 30.95 -35.61 -21.83
C ARG A 324 30.71 -34.11 -21.80
N SER A 325 29.81 -33.61 -22.64
CA SER A 325 29.37 -32.21 -22.58
C SER A 325 28.65 -31.91 -21.26
N HIS A 326 28.49 -30.64 -20.90
CA HIS A 326 27.70 -30.25 -19.74
C HIS A 326 26.22 -30.64 -19.89
N VAL A 327 25.67 -30.44 -21.09
CA VAL A 327 24.27 -30.71 -21.43
C VAL A 327 23.97 -32.21 -21.38
N ASP A 328 24.84 -33.06 -21.90
CA ASP A 328 24.71 -34.52 -21.88
C ASP A 328 24.81 -35.08 -20.45
N ASN A 329 25.81 -34.63 -19.68
CA ASN A 329 25.94 -34.93 -18.24
C ASN A 329 24.64 -34.62 -17.49
N CYS A 330 24.07 -33.43 -17.68
CA CYS A 330 22.86 -33.00 -16.97
C CYS A 330 21.57 -33.67 -17.48
N PHE A 331 21.30 -33.66 -18.78
CA PHE A 331 20.01 -34.08 -19.33
C PHE A 331 19.91 -35.57 -19.65
N ASN A 332 21.00 -36.26 -20.00
CA ASN A 332 20.96 -37.70 -20.27
C ASN A 332 21.49 -38.50 -19.07
N TYR A 333 22.67 -38.16 -18.54
CA TYR A 333 23.34 -38.92 -17.48
C TYR A 333 22.98 -38.53 -16.04
N LYS A 334 22.22 -37.45 -15.85
CA LYS A 334 21.70 -37.03 -14.53
C LYS A 334 22.81 -36.81 -13.48
N VAL A 335 23.95 -36.27 -13.90
CA VAL A 335 25.12 -36.07 -13.04
C VAL A 335 25.80 -34.73 -13.32
N GLY A 336 26.40 -34.08 -12.32
CA GLY A 336 27.14 -32.82 -12.53
C GLY A 336 27.77 -32.18 -11.30
N GLN A 337 28.63 -31.20 -11.53
CA GLN A 337 29.15 -30.24 -10.55
C GLN A 337 28.78 -28.81 -10.99
N CYS A 338 29.03 -27.79 -10.16
CA CYS A 338 28.56 -26.41 -10.40
C CYS A 338 28.75 -25.87 -11.84
N ILE A 339 29.83 -26.27 -12.54
CA ILE A 339 30.04 -25.96 -13.96
C ILE A 339 29.02 -26.67 -14.89
N GLN A 340 28.73 -27.97 -14.72
CA GLN A 340 27.73 -28.68 -15.54
C GLN A 340 26.33 -28.07 -15.40
N TYR A 341 25.87 -27.78 -14.18
CA TYR A 341 24.56 -27.16 -13.95
C TYR A 341 24.46 -25.80 -14.64
N ASN A 342 25.37 -24.88 -14.31
CA ASN A 342 25.31 -23.51 -14.78
C ASN A 342 25.63 -23.37 -16.28
N SER A 343 26.50 -24.21 -16.84
CA SER A 343 26.69 -24.32 -18.30
C SER A 343 25.47 -24.87 -19.02
N THR A 344 24.74 -25.83 -18.44
CA THR A 344 23.50 -26.35 -19.03
C THR A 344 22.38 -25.31 -18.99
N ILE A 345 22.24 -24.57 -17.88
CA ILE A 345 21.33 -23.42 -17.78
C ILE A 345 21.67 -22.39 -18.86
N CYS A 346 22.95 -22.01 -18.98
CA CYS A 346 23.43 -21.10 -20.01
C CYS A 346 23.08 -21.61 -21.42
N ALA A 347 23.36 -22.88 -21.73
CA ALA A 347 23.06 -23.48 -23.03
C ALA A 347 21.56 -23.45 -23.37
N VAL A 348 20.68 -23.73 -22.40
CA VAL A 348 19.21 -23.58 -22.56
C VAL A 348 18.83 -22.11 -22.80
N MET A 349 19.44 -21.16 -22.07
CA MET A 349 19.20 -19.74 -22.29
C MET A 349 19.64 -19.27 -23.69
N ARG A 350 20.78 -19.75 -24.20
CA ARG A 350 21.24 -19.49 -25.57
C ARG A 350 20.34 -20.11 -26.62
N TYR A 351 19.86 -21.33 -26.38
CA TYR A 351 18.86 -21.97 -27.22
C TYR A 351 17.57 -21.13 -27.31
N LEU A 352 17.13 -20.55 -26.19
CA LEU A 352 15.94 -19.68 -26.08
C LEU A 352 16.17 -18.23 -26.56
N GLY A 353 17.38 -17.88 -26.99
CA GLY A 353 17.72 -16.57 -27.57
C GLY A 353 18.18 -15.49 -26.59
N TYR A 354 18.53 -15.83 -25.34
CA TYR A 354 19.09 -14.86 -24.39
C TYR A 354 20.57 -14.57 -24.65
N ASP A 355 21.04 -13.37 -24.28
CA ASP A 355 22.46 -13.08 -24.15
C ASP A 355 22.97 -13.62 -22.80
N ALA A 356 23.52 -14.83 -22.82
CA ALA A 356 23.93 -15.57 -21.63
C ALA A 356 25.36 -16.08 -21.75
N ARG A 357 26.00 -16.30 -20.60
CA ARG A 357 27.40 -16.70 -20.47
C ARG A 357 27.65 -17.39 -19.13
N VAL A 358 28.71 -18.19 -19.06
CA VAL A 358 29.13 -18.86 -17.82
C VAL A 358 30.21 -18.01 -17.17
N ILE A 359 30.09 -17.76 -15.86
CA ILE A 359 31.06 -16.98 -15.09
C ILE A 359 31.76 -17.90 -14.10
N GLN A 360 33.08 -18.02 -14.22
CA GLN A 360 33.94 -18.69 -13.26
C GLN A 360 34.49 -17.65 -12.27
N GLY A 361 34.41 -17.95 -10.97
CA GLY A 361 34.94 -17.09 -9.92
C GLY A 361 35.38 -17.86 -8.68
N TRP A 362 35.52 -17.14 -7.57
CA TRP A 362 35.86 -17.70 -6.27
C TRP A 362 34.70 -17.52 -5.30
N ARG A 363 34.39 -18.59 -4.57
CA ARG A 363 33.44 -18.64 -3.46
C ARG A 363 34.20 -18.96 -2.17
N GLY A 364 33.84 -18.36 -1.04
CA GLY A 364 34.54 -18.63 0.22
C GLY A 364 34.18 -17.69 1.36
N THR A 365 34.62 -18.03 2.57
CA THR A 365 34.46 -17.17 3.77
C THR A 365 35.67 -16.26 4.01
N SER A 366 36.79 -16.47 3.30
CA SER A 366 37.94 -15.57 3.28
C SER A 366 38.75 -15.70 1.98
N LEU A 367 39.84 -14.92 1.84
CA LEU A 367 40.79 -15.07 0.72
C LEU A 367 41.55 -16.40 0.74
N ASP A 368 41.71 -16.97 1.94
CA ASP A 368 42.48 -18.18 2.21
C ASP A 368 41.59 -19.43 2.29
N ASN A 369 40.30 -19.25 2.60
CA ASN A 369 39.27 -20.29 2.59
C ASN A 369 38.28 -20.04 1.45
N LYS A 370 38.72 -20.38 0.22
CA LYS A 370 37.94 -20.23 -1.01
C LYS A 370 38.10 -21.42 -1.96
N TRP A 371 37.07 -21.65 -2.77
CA TRP A 371 37.00 -22.67 -3.82
C TRP A 371 36.45 -22.07 -5.13
N GLN A 372 36.69 -22.76 -6.23
CA GLN A 372 36.17 -22.37 -7.55
C GLN A 372 34.65 -22.62 -7.60
N HIS A 373 33.91 -21.69 -8.19
CA HIS A 373 32.47 -21.84 -8.44
C HIS A 373 32.10 -21.20 -9.78
N PHE A 374 31.05 -21.72 -10.41
CA PHE A 374 30.56 -21.28 -11.72
C PHE A 374 29.10 -20.84 -11.62
N TRP A 375 28.73 -19.77 -12.33
CA TRP A 375 27.37 -19.21 -12.39
C TRP A 375 26.92 -19.06 -13.84
N CYS A 376 25.62 -19.05 -14.09
CA CYS A 376 25.08 -18.52 -15.34
C CYS A 376 24.75 -17.02 -15.18
N GLU A 377 25.26 -16.19 -16.09
CA GLU A 377 24.99 -14.75 -16.16
C GLU A 377 24.22 -14.43 -17.45
N VAL A 378 23.20 -13.59 -17.34
CA VAL A 378 22.37 -13.11 -18.46
C VAL A 378 22.35 -11.59 -18.50
N THR A 379 22.53 -10.99 -19.66
CA THR A 379 22.33 -9.55 -19.88
C THR A 379 20.90 -9.29 -20.32
N ILE A 380 20.17 -8.48 -19.54
CA ILE A 380 18.81 -8.05 -19.83
C ILE A 380 18.79 -6.52 -19.83
N ASN A 381 18.45 -5.94 -20.97
CA ASN A 381 18.33 -4.49 -21.15
C ASN A 381 19.59 -3.71 -20.69
N GLY A 382 20.79 -4.29 -20.91
CA GLY A 382 22.08 -3.72 -20.52
C GLY A 382 22.48 -3.90 -19.06
N THR A 383 21.69 -4.65 -18.26
CA THR A 383 22.01 -5.01 -16.88
C THR A 383 22.32 -6.50 -16.79
N ASP A 384 23.36 -6.85 -16.05
CA ASP A 384 23.77 -8.24 -15.84
C ASP A 384 23.11 -8.83 -14.59
N TYR A 385 22.52 -10.01 -14.77
CA TYR A 385 21.87 -10.80 -13.73
C TYR A 385 22.49 -12.18 -13.67
N VAL A 386 22.70 -12.68 -12.47
CA VAL A 386 23.21 -14.03 -12.20
C VAL A 386 22.09 -14.97 -11.76
N MET A 387 22.28 -16.24 -12.08
CA MET A 387 21.51 -17.34 -11.53
C MET A 387 22.45 -18.46 -11.09
N ASP A 388 21.99 -19.21 -10.09
CA ASP A 388 22.71 -20.37 -9.55
C ASP A 388 21.72 -21.47 -9.21
N SER A 389 22.20 -22.71 -9.31
CA SER A 389 21.42 -23.90 -9.07
C SER A 389 21.68 -24.42 -7.64
N TYR A 390 20.65 -24.96 -6.99
CA TYR A 390 20.79 -25.60 -5.68
C TYR A 390 21.46 -26.96 -5.83
N ASN A 391 22.17 -27.37 -4.78
CA ASN A 391 22.73 -28.71 -4.68
C ASN A 391 22.40 -29.36 -3.33
N TYR A 392 22.02 -30.64 -3.35
CA TYR A 392 21.95 -31.48 -2.14
C TYR A 392 23.36 -31.79 -1.65
N GLY A 393 23.84 -31.02 -0.67
CA GLY A 393 25.13 -31.23 -0.02
C GLY A 393 25.32 -30.29 1.17
N THR A 394 26.42 -30.48 1.91
CA THR A 394 26.77 -29.73 3.13
C THR A 394 26.94 -28.22 2.95
N ASP A 395 26.94 -27.74 1.71
CA ASP A 395 27.36 -26.39 1.35
C ASP A 395 26.28 -25.33 1.55
N GLY A 396 24.97 -25.66 1.65
CA GLY A 396 23.88 -24.77 2.12
C GLY A 396 22.81 -24.31 1.09
N ASP A 397 21.87 -23.47 1.53
CA ASP A 397 20.62 -23.12 0.82
C ASP A 397 20.75 -21.99 -0.21
N TRP A 398 21.31 -22.30 -1.37
CA TRP A 398 21.57 -21.32 -2.44
C TRP A 398 20.76 -21.62 -3.68
N TYR A 399 19.70 -20.84 -3.91
CA TYR A 399 18.90 -20.87 -5.13
C TYR A 399 18.44 -19.46 -5.47
N PHE A 400 18.73 -19.01 -6.69
CA PHE A 400 18.18 -17.79 -7.24
C PHE A 400 18.26 -17.82 -8.77
N VAL A 401 17.24 -17.29 -9.43
CA VAL A 401 17.25 -17.03 -10.87
C VAL A 401 17.21 -15.52 -11.12
N CYS A 402 17.97 -15.03 -12.10
CA CYS A 402 17.93 -13.64 -12.57
C CYS A 402 18.08 -12.55 -11.47
N ALA A 403 18.89 -12.82 -10.44
CA ALA A 403 19.21 -11.87 -9.38
C ALA A 403 20.34 -10.92 -9.81
N THR A 404 20.32 -9.67 -9.35
CA THR A 404 21.51 -8.81 -9.41
C THR A 404 22.57 -9.31 -8.43
N TYR A 405 23.83 -8.94 -8.66
CA TYR A 405 24.90 -9.25 -7.71
C TYR A 405 24.61 -8.78 -6.27
N GLU A 406 23.90 -7.66 -6.08
CA GLU A 406 23.50 -7.19 -4.75
C GLU A 406 22.41 -8.07 -4.12
N GLU A 407 21.42 -8.51 -4.90
CA GLU A 407 20.32 -9.38 -4.45
C GLU A 407 20.77 -10.81 -4.13
N THR A 408 21.94 -11.24 -4.57
CA THR A 408 22.49 -12.54 -4.17
C THR A 408 23.02 -12.56 -2.72
N ALA A 409 23.21 -11.40 -2.07
CA ALA A 409 23.81 -11.28 -0.74
C ALA A 409 23.08 -12.01 0.42
N PRO A 410 21.74 -12.19 0.42
CA PRO A 410 21.06 -13.02 1.42
C PRO A 410 21.32 -14.52 1.23
N TYR A 411 21.51 -14.94 -0.03
CA TYR A 411 21.85 -16.32 -0.44
C TYR A 411 23.37 -16.57 -0.37
N SER A 412 24.10 -15.71 0.36
CA SER A 412 25.55 -15.72 0.42
C SER A 412 26.07 -15.77 1.86
N TYR A 413 25.36 -16.46 2.77
CA TYR A 413 25.71 -16.51 4.20
C TYR A 413 27.15 -17.05 4.46
N ASN A 414 27.72 -17.79 3.50
CA ASN A 414 29.13 -18.20 3.44
C ASN A 414 29.89 -17.73 2.17
N SER A 415 29.32 -16.85 1.33
CA SER A 415 29.94 -16.39 0.07
C SER A 415 30.36 -14.92 0.18
N HIS A 416 31.55 -14.66 0.72
CA HIS A 416 32.22 -13.38 0.52
C HIS A 416 32.83 -13.36 -0.88
N TYR A 417 32.09 -12.79 -1.83
CA TYR A 417 32.44 -12.63 -3.24
C TYR A 417 33.91 -12.26 -3.46
N ILE A 418 34.64 -13.15 -4.14
CA ILE A 418 35.92 -12.81 -4.79
C ILE A 418 35.71 -13.00 -6.31
N MET A 419 34.79 -12.22 -6.87
CA MET A 419 34.98 -11.70 -8.22
C MET A 419 35.84 -10.43 -8.13
N ASN A 420 36.73 -10.24 -9.09
CA ASN A 420 37.78 -9.22 -9.09
C ASN A 420 37.31 -7.83 -8.58
N LYS A 421 38.07 -7.30 -7.61
CA LYS A 421 37.89 -5.99 -6.94
C LYS A 421 37.73 -4.79 -7.89
N LYS A 422 38.18 -4.89 -9.15
CA LYS A 422 37.98 -3.87 -10.20
C LYS A 422 36.61 -3.93 -10.87
N LEU A 423 35.98 -5.11 -10.99
CA LEU A 423 34.64 -5.26 -11.56
C LEU A 423 33.55 -4.87 -10.55
N MET A 424 33.81 -5.04 -9.25
CA MET A 424 32.90 -4.62 -8.17
C MET A 424 32.99 -3.12 -7.82
N ALA A 425 33.91 -2.37 -8.43
CA ALA A 425 34.13 -0.94 -8.12
C ALA A 425 32.91 0.00 -8.30
N PRO A 426 31.94 -0.26 -9.21
CA PRO A 426 30.71 0.54 -9.31
C PRO A 426 29.71 0.31 -8.16
N PHE A 427 29.83 -0.77 -7.39
CA PHE A 427 28.87 -1.10 -6.33
C PHE A 427 29.20 -0.39 -5.02
N SER A 428 28.52 0.73 -4.77
CA SER A 428 28.68 1.59 -3.58
C SER A 428 28.38 0.91 -2.23
N GLY A 429 27.84 -0.31 -2.22
CA GLY A 429 27.57 -1.10 -1.02
C GLY A 429 28.79 -1.82 -0.41
N TYR A 430 29.87 -2.05 -1.17
CA TYR A 430 30.97 -2.94 -0.75
C TYR A 430 31.72 -2.47 0.51
N SER A 431 31.84 -1.15 0.72
CA SER A 431 32.43 -0.57 1.93
C SER A 431 31.51 -0.66 3.17
N ASN A 432 30.19 -0.56 2.97
CA ASN A 432 29.22 -0.51 4.06
C ASN A 432 28.97 -1.88 4.71
N LEU A 433 29.11 -2.98 3.97
CA LEU A 433 28.87 -4.33 4.51
C LEU A 433 29.88 -4.72 5.60
N ARG A 434 31.16 -4.31 5.45
CA ARG A 434 32.22 -4.54 6.46
C ARG A 434 31.88 -3.91 7.81
N ASN A 435 31.32 -2.70 7.80
CA ASN A 435 30.95 -1.97 9.01
C ASN A 435 29.69 -2.57 9.67
N ARG A 436 28.73 -3.09 8.88
CA ARG A 436 27.53 -3.76 9.43
C ARG A 436 27.85 -5.12 10.06
N LEU A 437 28.76 -5.90 9.48
CA LEU A 437 29.19 -7.18 10.04
C LEU A 437 30.05 -7.03 11.30
N ALA A 438 30.88 -5.99 11.39
CA ALA A 438 31.63 -5.66 12.61
C ALA A 438 30.69 -5.37 13.81
N ALA A 439 29.55 -4.71 13.57
CA ALA A 439 28.56 -4.37 14.60
C ALA A 439 27.70 -5.56 15.07
N ILE A 440 27.73 -6.70 14.37
CA ILE A 440 27.00 -7.93 14.74
C ILE A 440 27.88 -8.86 15.60
N LYS A 441 29.21 -8.75 15.54
CA LYS A 441 30.14 -9.55 16.36
C LYS A 441 30.47 -8.92 17.73
N THR A 442 29.85 -7.80 18.08
CA THR A 442 30.07 -7.07 19.35
C THR A 442 28.77 -6.82 20.13
N LYS A 443 27.77 -7.69 19.93
CA LYS A 443 26.56 -7.84 20.73
C LYS A 443 26.27 -9.31 20.96
#